data_AF-A0A2V4KUZ1-F1
#
_entry.id   AF-A0A2V4KUZ1-F1
#
_cell.length_a   1.000
_cell.length_b   1.000
_cell.length_c   1.000
_cell.angle_alpha   90.00
_cell.angle_beta   90.00
_cell.angle_gamma   90.00
#
_symmetry.space_group_name_H-M   'P 1'
#
loop_
_entity.id
_entity.type
_entity.pdbx_description
1 polymer ?
#
loop_
_entity_poly.entity_id
_entity_poly.type
_entity_poly.pdbx_seq_one_letter_code
_entity_poly.pdbx_strand_id
1 'polypeptide(L)'
;MRRLELFAASALLALSPLLQAETQVQVVGLFPNAAVLLVDGQRKLVKAGQTGPGGVRVLSADSKGALLEVDGVQRSYGLSREYNQAGSAAPQKTQVSISRGVGNHYWIAGSIDGHPVQFMVDTGATSVAMNEGQARRLGIDYRVDGLPMVVGTAGGNVRAWRIKLNNVKVGGLEVLGVEAAVLEGDSPTEVLLGMSYLSRVRWREENGVLQLESKF
;
A
#
# COMPACT_ATOMS: atom_id res chain seq x y z
N MET A 1 -69.83 41.65 12.00
CA MET A 1 -69.75 40.19 11.76
C MET A 1 -68.93 39.95 10.49
N ARG A 2 -68.02 38.97 10.55
CA ARG A 2 -67.23 38.31 9.49
C ARG A 2 -65.96 39.00 8.93
N ARG A 3 -64.86 38.26 9.13
CA ARG A 3 -63.51 38.32 8.55
C ARG A 3 -63.53 37.88 7.07
N LEU A 4 -62.59 38.37 6.26
CA LEU A 4 -61.92 37.56 5.24
C LEU A 4 -60.55 38.17 4.88
N GLU A 5 -59.52 37.33 4.98
CA GLU A 5 -58.11 37.54 4.65
C GLU A 5 -57.92 37.70 3.13
N LEU A 6 -56.78 38.25 2.67
CA LEU A 6 -55.78 37.55 1.81
C LEU A 6 -54.88 38.48 0.98
N PHE A 7 -53.60 38.10 0.99
CA PHE A 7 -52.46 38.43 0.12
C PHE A 7 -51.71 39.74 0.34
N ALA A 8 -50.80 39.68 1.32
CA ALA A 8 -49.51 40.34 1.27
C ALA A 8 -48.63 39.74 0.15
N ALA A 9 -48.15 40.58 -0.76
CA ALA A 9 -47.05 40.26 -1.66
C ALA A 9 -45.85 41.13 -1.26
N SER A 10 -45.06 40.65 -0.29
CA SER A 10 -43.78 41.24 0.07
C SER A 10 -42.76 40.93 -1.03
N ALA A 11 -42.36 41.96 -1.76
CA ALA A 11 -41.20 41.94 -2.64
C ALA A 11 -39.92 41.85 -1.79
N LEU A 12 -39.38 40.63 -1.63
CA LEU A 12 -37.99 40.46 -1.16
C LEU A 12 -37.05 40.84 -2.31
N LEU A 13 -36.41 42.01 -2.21
CA LEU A 13 -35.20 42.30 -2.97
C LEU A 13 -34.11 41.32 -2.55
N ALA A 14 -33.74 40.42 -3.46
CA ALA A 14 -32.61 39.52 -3.29
C ALA A 14 -31.30 40.32 -3.32
N LEU A 15 -30.73 40.60 -2.14
CA LEU A 15 -29.30 40.89 -2.01
C LEU A 15 -28.57 39.61 -2.43
N SER A 16 -28.09 39.59 -3.67
CA SER A 16 -27.20 38.53 -4.13
C SER A 16 -25.84 38.75 -3.47
N PRO A 17 -25.33 37.84 -2.63
CA PRO A 17 -23.96 37.94 -2.18
C PRO A 17 -23.05 37.80 -3.41
N LEU A 18 -22.20 38.80 -3.63
CA LEU A 18 -21.05 38.67 -4.53
C LEU A 18 -20.24 37.49 -4.03
N LEU A 19 -20.29 36.37 -4.76
CA LEU A 19 -19.42 35.22 -4.56
C LEU A 19 -17.98 35.70 -4.76
N GLN A 20 -17.30 36.10 -3.68
CA GLN A 20 -15.84 36.15 -3.70
C GLN A 20 -15.39 34.71 -3.77
N ALA A 21 -14.81 34.33 -4.91
CA ALA A 21 -14.10 33.07 -5.04
C ALA A 21 -13.01 33.04 -3.96
N GLU A 22 -13.04 32.02 -3.10
CA GLU A 22 -11.98 31.80 -2.13
C GLU A 22 -10.72 31.46 -2.93
N THR A 23 -9.68 32.31 -2.85
CA THR A 23 -8.43 32.12 -3.58
C THR A 23 -7.85 30.74 -3.25
N GLN A 24 -8.01 29.79 -4.17
CA GLN A 24 -7.59 28.41 -3.92
C GLN A 24 -6.08 28.30 -4.16
N VAL A 25 -5.31 28.35 -3.08
CA VAL A 25 -3.85 28.31 -3.12
C VAL A 25 -3.35 26.89 -2.90
N GLN A 26 -2.59 26.39 -3.87
CA GLN A 26 -1.87 25.13 -3.75
C GLN A 26 -0.36 25.34 -3.82
N VAL A 27 0.39 24.66 -2.96
CA VAL A 27 1.85 24.58 -3.03
C VAL A 27 2.23 23.30 -3.73
N VAL A 28 2.67 23.36 -4.97
CA VAL A 28 2.99 22.18 -5.80
C VAL A 28 4.49 21.89 -5.88
N GLY A 29 5.32 22.72 -5.26
CA GLY A 29 6.76 22.49 -5.14
C GLY A 29 7.35 23.31 -4.00
N LEU A 30 8.36 22.75 -3.32
CA LEU A 30 9.03 23.34 -2.18
C LEU A 30 10.55 23.28 -2.38
N PHE A 31 11.21 24.42 -2.20
CA PHE A 31 12.64 24.59 -2.38
C PHE A 31 13.19 25.43 -1.22
N PRO A 32 14.51 25.39 -0.96
CA PRO A 32 15.14 26.35 -0.06
C PRO A 32 14.81 27.78 -0.51
N ASN A 33 14.08 28.51 0.32
CA ASN A 33 13.70 29.91 0.10
C ASN A 33 12.72 30.18 -1.06
N ALA A 34 12.04 29.17 -1.60
CA ALA A 34 11.05 29.36 -2.66
C ALA A 34 9.97 28.26 -2.66
N ALA A 35 8.78 28.60 -3.14
CA ALA A 35 7.67 27.67 -3.33
C ALA A 35 7.09 27.82 -4.75
N VAL A 36 6.66 26.72 -5.35
CA VAL A 36 5.87 26.75 -6.58
C VAL A 36 4.40 26.77 -6.18
N LEU A 37 3.74 27.86 -6.49
CA LEU A 37 2.33 28.07 -6.20
C LEU A 37 1.50 27.78 -7.45
N LEU A 38 0.35 27.13 -7.27
CA LEU A 38 -0.71 27.01 -8.25
C LEU A 38 -1.92 27.75 -7.68
N VAL A 39 -2.31 28.84 -8.32
CA VAL A 39 -3.46 29.68 -7.95
C VAL A 39 -4.23 30.01 -9.22
N ASP A 40 -5.54 29.78 -9.23
CA ASP A 40 -6.42 29.98 -10.40
C ASP A 40 -5.89 29.33 -11.69
N GLY A 41 -5.29 28.13 -11.56
CA GLY A 41 -4.69 27.38 -12.67
C GLY A 41 -3.32 27.90 -13.13
N GLN A 42 -2.82 29.01 -12.58
CA GLN A 42 -1.51 29.56 -12.90
C GLN A 42 -0.43 29.03 -11.95
N ARG A 43 0.50 28.24 -12.49
CA ARG A 43 1.66 27.73 -11.76
C ARG A 43 2.85 28.68 -11.86
N LYS A 44 3.39 29.14 -10.72
CA LYS A 44 4.55 30.04 -10.68
C LYS A 44 5.48 29.73 -9.50
N LEU A 45 6.78 29.74 -9.74
CA LEU A 45 7.80 29.73 -8.68
C LEU A 45 7.89 31.14 -8.06
N VAL A 46 7.78 31.21 -6.74
CA VAL A 46 7.81 32.46 -5.97
C VAL A 46 8.83 32.32 -4.85
N LYS A 47 9.80 33.23 -4.79
CA LYS A 47 10.82 33.26 -3.74
C LYS A 47 10.27 33.92 -2.47
N ALA A 48 10.83 33.60 -1.31
CA ALA A 48 10.47 34.29 -0.08
C ALA A 48 10.65 35.81 -0.22
N GLY A 49 9.70 36.57 0.32
CA GLY A 49 9.57 38.01 0.17
C GLY A 49 8.84 38.45 -1.11
N GLN A 50 8.52 37.54 -2.05
CA GLN A 50 7.84 37.87 -3.31
C GLN A 50 6.35 37.53 -3.28
N THR A 51 5.60 38.27 -4.10
CA THR A 51 4.17 38.04 -4.31
C THR A 51 3.95 37.23 -5.59
N GLY A 52 3.20 36.15 -5.45
CA GLY A 52 2.79 35.22 -6.49
C GLY A 52 1.45 35.55 -7.14
N PRO A 53 0.92 34.63 -7.95
CA PRO A 53 -0.42 34.74 -8.53
C PRO A 53 -1.50 34.78 -7.44
N GLY A 54 -2.63 35.45 -7.70
CA GLY A 54 -3.73 35.60 -6.72
C GLY A 54 -3.38 36.41 -5.47
N GLY A 55 -2.30 37.23 -5.51
CA GLY A 55 -1.91 38.07 -4.37
C GLY A 55 -1.20 37.33 -3.24
N VAL A 56 -0.85 36.05 -3.43
CA VAL A 56 -0.24 35.21 -2.40
C VAL A 56 1.22 35.59 -2.18
N ARG A 57 1.59 36.01 -0.96
CA ARG A 57 2.98 36.35 -0.63
C ARG A 57 3.67 35.19 0.08
N VAL A 58 4.85 34.80 -0.39
CA VAL A 58 5.69 33.78 0.29
C VAL A 58 6.51 34.48 1.36
N LEU A 59 6.28 34.17 2.63
CA LEU A 59 7.05 34.72 3.75
C LEU A 59 8.30 33.88 4.01
N SER A 60 8.16 32.56 3.98
CA SER A 60 9.27 31.62 4.05
C SER A 60 8.90 30.31 3.34
N ALA A 61 9.90 29.56 2.90
CA ALA A 61 9.72 28.24 2.33
C ALA A 61 10.97 27.38 2.55
N ASP A 62 10.77 26.13 2.94
CA ASP A 62 11.80 25.11 3.07
C ASP A 62 11.30 23.78 2.47
N SER A 63 12.06 22.70 2.66
CA SER A 63 11.70 21.38 2.15
C SER A 63 10.47 20.74 2.82
N LYS A 64 9.99 21.28 3.95
CA LYS A 64 8.88 20.76 4.74
C LYS A 64 7.59 21.54 4.50
N GLY A 65 7.67 22.85 4.26
CA GLY A 65 6.49 23.70 4.02
C GLY A 65 6.84 25.13 3.61
N ALA A 66 5.79 25.91 3.36
CA ALA A 66 5.88 27.34 3.11
C ALA A 66 4.92 28.11 4.00
N LEU A 67 5.38 29.20 4.61
CA LEU A 67 4.51 30.17 5.26
C LEU A 67 4.07 31.18 4.22
N LEU A 68 2.77 31.21 3.93
CA LEU A 68 2.19 32.10 2.93
C LEU A 68 1.23 33.07 3.58
N GLU A 69 1.13 34.27 3.02
CA GLU A 69 0.11 35.25 3.36
C GLU A 69 -0.90 35.31 2.21
N VAL A 70 -2.16 35.02 2.53
CA VAL A 70 -3.30 35.01 1.60
C VAL A 70 -4.37 35.91 2.20
N ASP A 71 -4.80 36.94 1.47
CA ASP A 71 -5.78 37.92 1.93
C ASP A 71 -5.44 38.56 3.30
N GLY A 72 -4.14 38.78 3.55
CA GLY A 72 -3.64 39.36 4.81
C GLY A 72 -3.54 38.37 5.98
N VAL A 73 -3.91 37.11 5.79
CA VAL A 73 -3.80 36.06 6.81
C VAL A 73 -2.61 35.16 6.51
N GLN A 74 -1.72 35.01 7.50
CA GLN A 74 -0.59 34.09 7.41
C GLN A 74 -1.03 32.67 7.73
N ARG A 75 -0.75 31.73 6.83
CA ARG A 75 -1.06 30.31 6.97
C ARG A 75 0.12 29.47 6.53
N SER A 76 0.34 28.36 7.23
CA SER A 76 1.35 27.37 6.83
C SER A 76 0.75 26.42 5.82
N TYR A 77 1.43 26.26 4.69
CA TYR A 77 1.05 25.36 3.62
C TYR A 77 2.14 24.28 3.46
N GLY A 78 1.73 23.03 3.58
CA GLY A 78 2.53 21.91 3.11
C GLY A 78 2.41 21.77 1.59
N LEU A 79 3.21 20.88 1.01
CA LEU A 79 3.05 20.47 -0.38
C LEU A 79 1.63 19.91 -0.60
N SER A 80 0.82 20.63 -1.39
CA SER A 80 -0.52 20.24 -1.81
C SER A 80 -0.42 19.00 -2.68
N ARG A 81 -0.85 17.86 -2.12
CA ARG A 81 -0.98 16.60 -2.84
C ARG A 81 -2.40 16.50 -3.38
N GLU A 82 -2.72 17.21 -4.44
CA GLU A 82 -3.93 16.87 -5.19
C GLU A 82 -3.72 15.54 -5.91
N TYR A 83 -4.63 14.64 -5.58
CA TYR A 83 -4.65 13.23 -5.92
C TYR A 83 -5.02 13.08 -7.39
N ASN A 84 -4.07 13.26 -8.30
CA ASN A 84 -4.17 12.56 -9.59
C ASN A 84 -4.17 11.06 -9.25
N GLN A 85 -5.24 10.35 -9.64
CA GLN A 85 -5.41 8.89 -9.51
C GLN A 85 -4.38 8.07 -10.34
N ALA A 86 -3.19 8.61 -10.56
CA ALA A 86 -2.09 7.94 -11.24
C ALA A 86 -0.80 8.22 -10.47
N GLY A 87 -0.51 7.29 -9.54
CA GLY A 87 0.85 6.89 -9.20
C GLY A 87 1.78 7.93 -8.60
N SER A 88 1.75 8.06 -7.27
CA SER A 88 2.93 7.97 -6.40
C SER A 88 2.51 8.18 -4.95
N ALA A 89 1.94 7.14 -4.35
CA ALA A 89 1.90 7.04 -2.90
C ALA A 89 3.36 6.97 -2.39
N ALA A 90 3.68 7.69 -1.31
CA ALA A 90 4.78 7.23 -0.45
C ALA A 90 4.49 5.75 -0.13
N PRO A 91 5.47 4.84 -0.11
CA PRO A 91 5.20 3.41 -0.03
C PRO A 91 4.27 3.17 1.17
N GLN A 92 3.00 2.93 0.87
CA GLN A 92 2.07 2.50 1.89
C GLN A 92 2.53 1.08 2.16
N LYS A 93 3.17 0.90 3.32
CA LYS A 93 3.67 -0.41 3.71
C LYS A 93 2.53 -1.39 3.54
N THR A 94 2.75 -2.34 2.65
CA THR A 94 1.71 -3.26 2.27
C THR A 94 1.51 -4.20 3.45
N GLN A 95 0.28 -4.33 3.93
CA GLN A 95 -0.05 -5.16 5.08
C GLN A 95 -1.15 -6.15 4.72
N VAL A 96 -1.03 -7.37 5.25
CA VAL A 96 -2.05 -8.41 5.14
C VAL A 96 -2.33 -8.97 6.53
N SER A 97 -3.61 -9.08 6.89
CA SER A 97 -4.07 -9.65 8.15
C SER A 97 -4.80 -10.96 7.87
N ILE A 98 -4.44 -12.01 8.59
CA ILE A 98 -4.94 -13.38 8.42
C ILE A 98 -5.51 -13.84 9.76
N SER A 99 -6.81 -14.05 9.81
CA SER A 99 -7.44 -14.67 10.98
C SER A 99 -7.07 -16.16 11.06
N ARG A 100 -6.93 -16.67 12.27
CA ARG A 100 -6.72 -18.09 12.52
C ARG A 100 -7.87 -18.90 11.90
N GLY A 101 -7.52 -19.89 11.08
CA GLY A 101 -8.46 -20.76 10.40
C GLY A 101 -8.57 -22.14 11.03
N VAL A 102 -9.02 -23.10 10.21
CA VAL A 102 -9.22 -24.50 10.62
C VAL A 102 -7.90 -25.10 11.14
N GLY A 103 -8.00 -25.92 12.19
CA GLY A 103 -6.85 -26.61 12.79
C GLY A 103 -5.90 -25.69 13.56
N ASN A 104 -6.31 -24.47 13.91
CA ASN A 104 -5.47 -23.43 14.51
C ASN A 104 -4.33 -22.92 13.62
N HIS A 105 -4.35 -23.22 12.32
CA HIS A 105 -3.39 -22.76 11.32
C HIS A 105 -3.83 -21.45 10.67
N TYR A 106 -2.86 -20.73 10.09
CA TYR A 106 -3.10 -19.54 9.29
C TYR A 106 -3.05 -19.89 7.82
N TRP A 107 -4.11 -19.55 7.10
CA TRP A 107 -4.27 -19.89 5.69
C TRP A 107 -4.32 -18.61 4.88
N ILE A 108 -3.54 -18.53 3.81
CA ILE A 108 -3.59 -17.37 2.92
C ILE A 108 -3.43 -17.74 1.45
N ALA A 109 -4.31 -17.18 0.62
CA ALA A 109 -4.21 -17.29 -0.82
C ALA A 109 -3.05 -16.43 -1.35
N GLY A 110 -2.36 -16.97 -2.34
CA GLY A 110 -1.22 -16.30 -2.97
C GLY A 110 -0.90 -16.89 -4.33
N SER A 111 0.33 -16.64 -4.78
CA SER A 111 0.85 -17.24 -6.00
C SER A 111 2.32 -17.59 -5.88
N ILE A 112 2.73 -18.63 -6.61
CA ILE A 112 4.12 -18.98 -6.86
C ILE A 112 4.34 -18.84 -8.36
N ASP A 113 5.30 -18.00 -8.76
CA ASP A 113 5.63 -17.78 -10.17
C ASP A 113 4.39 -17.50 -11.04
N GLY A 114 3.47 -16.68 -10.50
CA GLY A 114 2.20 -16.32 -11.14
C GLY A 114 1.07 -17.35 -11.03
N HIS A 115 1.34 -18.57 -10.56
CA HIS A 115 0.33 -19.62 -10.42
C HIS A 115 -0.37 -19.56 -9.05
N PRO A 116 -1.72 -19.53 -9.01
CA PRO A 116 -2.46 -19.46 -7.75
C PRO A 116 -2.20 -20.65 -6.84
N VAL A 117 -2.03 -20.39 -5.56
CA VAL A 117 -1.84 -21.42 -4.52
C VAL A 117 -2.46 -20.98 -3.20
N GLN A 118 -2.92 -21.94 -2.42
CA GLN A 118 -3.31 -21.74 -1.03
C GLN A 118 -2.13 -22.12 -0.13
N PHE A 119 -1.66 -21.18 0.67
CA PHE A 119 -0.60 -21.44 1.64
C PHE A 119 -1.16 -21.76 3.01
N MET A 120 -0.46 -22.64 3.72
CA MET A 120 -0.48 -22.73 5.18
C MET A 120 0.78 -22.06 5.73
N VAL A 121 0.64 -21.10 6.65
CA VAL A 121 1.81 -20.45 7.27
C VAL A 121 2.42 -21.40 8.29
N ASP A 122 3.72 -21.67 8.13
CA ASP A 122 4.47 -22.57 8.99
C ASP A 122 5.82 -21.94 9.37
N THR A 123 5.92 -21.43 10.60
CA THR A 123 7.15 -20.84 11.13
C THR A 123 8.20 -21.91 11.49
N GLY A 124 7.82 -23.19 11.56
CA GLY A 124 8.72 -24.32 11.75
C GLY A 124 9.39 -24.80 10.46
N ALA A 125 8.81 -24.48 9.29
CA ALA A 125 9.41 -24.79 8.00
C ALA A 125 10.54 -23.81 7.66
N THR A 126 11.73 -24.34 7.36
CA THR A 126 12.90 -23.52 7.01
C THR A 126 12.76 -22.82 5.65
N SER A 127 12.06 -23.45 4.71
CA SER A 127 11.82 -22.95 3.35
C SER A 127 10.35 -23.08 2.98
N VAL A 128 9.94 -22.45 1.86
CA VAL A 128 8.64 -22.80 1.25
C VAL A 128 8.70 -24.30 0.89
N ALA A 129 7.71 -25.07 1.28
CA ALA A 129 7.73 -26.51 1.06
C ALA A 129 6.46 -26.98 0.36
N MET A 130 6.62 -27.89 -0.59
CA MET A 130 5.53 -28.50 -1.32
C MET A 130 5.89 -29.94 -1.68
N ASN A 131 4.89 -30.76 -1.96
CA ASN A 131 5.10 -32.10 -2.49
C ASN A 131 5.25 -32.07 -4.03
N GLU A 132 5.66 -33.18 -4.60
CA GLU A 132 5.86 -33.28 -6.05
C GLU A 132 4.59 -33.12 -6.89
N GLY A 133 3.42 -33.51 -6.36
CA GLY A 133 2.13 -33.31 -7.03
C GLY A 133 1.78 -31.83 -7.16
N GLN A 134 2.03 -31.05 -6.11
CA GLN A 134 1.86 -29.59 -6.09
C GLN A 134 2.86 -28.92 -7.04
N ALA A 135 4.13 -29.32 -7.01
CA ALA A 135 5.14 -28.77 -7.93
C ALA A 135 4.76 -28.99 -9.41
N ARG A 136 4.28 -30.20 -9.75
CA ARG A 136 3.76 -30.48 -11.11
C ARG A 136 2.59 -29.58 -11.50
N ARG A 137 1.64 -29.33 -10.59
CA ARG A 137 0.49 -28.43 -10.84
C ARG A 137 0.92 -26.98 -11.05
N LEU A 138 2.02 -26.57 -10.43
CA LEU A 138 2.59 -25.23 -10.56
C LEU A 138 3.54 -25.11 -11.76
N GLY A 139 3.74 -26.18 -12.54
CA GLY A 139 4.65 -26.19 -13.69
C GLY A 139 6.14 -26.10 -13.31
N ILE A 140 6.50 -26.58 -12.13
CA ILE A 140 7.87 -26.51 -11.61
C ILE A 140 8.63 -27.79 -11.99
N ASP A 141 9.65 -27.67 -12.85
CA ASP A 141 10.51 -28.77 -13.29
C ASP A 141 11.67 -29.04 -12.31
N TYR A 142 11.33 -29.32 -11.06
CA TYR A 142 12.30 -29.44 -9.94
C TYR A 142 13.37 -30.55 -10.11
N ARG A 143 13.14 -31.54 -10.97
CA ARG A 143 14.15 -32.58 -11.27
C ARG A 143 15.22 -32.11 -12.25
N VAL A 144 14.93 -31.06 -13.02
CA VAL A 144 15.86 -30.46 -14.00
C VAL A 144 16.58 -29.28 -13.36
N ASP A 145 15.84 -28.38 -12.71
CA ASP A 145 16.38 -27.12 -12.19
C ASP A 145 16.83 -27.21 -10.72
N GLY A 146 16.37 -28.23 -10.00
CA GLY A 146 16.57 -28.37 -8.57
C GLY A 146 17.83 -29.17 -8.19
N LEU A 147 18.36 -28.87 -7.01
CA LEU A 147 19.46 -29.60 -6.40
C LEU A 147 18.91 -30.72 -5.51
N PRO A 148 19.22 -32.00 -5.78
CA PRO A 148 18.79 -33.12 -4.94
C PRO A 148 19.31 -32.97 -3.50
N MET A 149 18.45 -33.27 -2.54
CA MET A 149 18.76 -33.26 -1.11
C MET A 149 17.91 -34.28 -0.35
N VAL A 150 18.18 -34.42 0.94
CA VAL A 150 17.36 -35.21 1.86
C VAL A 150 16.87 -34.29 2.97
N VAL A 151 15.59 -34.39 3.31
CA VAL A 151 14.95 -33.60 4.37
C VAL A 151 14.44 -34.54 5.45
N GLY A 152 14.75 -34.22 6.71
CA GLY A 152 14.15 -34.90 7.86
C GLY A 152 12.75 -34.37 8.10
N THR A 153 11.76 -35.26 8.14
CA THR A 153 10.37 -34.97 8.47
C THR A 153 9.94 -35.76 9.70
N ALA A 154 8.76 -35.47 10.24
CA ALA A 154 8.18 -36.27 11.31
C ALA A 154 7.98 -37.75 10.91
N GLY A 155 7.84 -38.05 9.60
CA GLY A 155 7.76 -39.42 9.07
C GLY A 155 9.10 -40.06 8.72
N GLY A 156 10.22 -39.38 9.03
CA GLY A 156 11.58 -39.82 8.67
C GLY A 156 12.18 -39.02 7.51
N ASN A 157 13.27 -39.54 6.96
CA ASN A 157 14.01 -38.89 5.88
C ASN A 157 13.31 -39.09 4.54
N VAL A 158 13.12 -37.99 3.81
CA VAL A 158 12.46 -37.96 2.50
C VAL A 158 13.40 -37.33 1.48
N ARG A 159 13.42 -37.89 0.27
CA ARG A 159 14.14 -37.29 -0.86
C ARG A 159 13.44 -36.00 -1.26
N ALA A 160 14.22 -34.95 -1.50
CA ALA A 160 13.69 -33.66 -1.90
C ALA A 160 14.62 -32.98 -2.90
N TRP A 161 14.14 -31.88 -3.47
CA TRP A 161 14.92 -31.00 -4.33
C TRP A 161 14.82 -29.58 -3.81
N ARG A 162 15.97 -28.94 -3.62
CA ARG A 162 16.04 -27.51 -3.37
C ARG A 162 15.91 -26.78 -4.69
N ILE A 163 14.96 -25.87 -4.76
CA ILE A 163 14.70 -25.01 -5.92
C ILE A 163 14.69 -23.54 -5.49
N LYS A 164 14.69 -22.66 -6.48
CA LYS A 164 14.49 -21.22 -6.27
C LYS A 164 13.30 -20.75 -7.09
N LEU A 165 12.27 -20.30 -6.40
CA LEU A 165 11.07 -19.69 -6.99
C LEU A 165 11.39 -18.27 -7.44
N ASN A 166 10.91 -17.87 -8.60
CA ASN A 166 11.13 -16.54 -9.14
C ASN A 166 10.47 -15.47 -8.27
N ASN A 167 9.19 -15.69 -7.93
CA ASN A 167 8.45 -14.87 -6.99
C ASN A 167 7.45 -15.70 -6.17
N VAL A 168 7.23 -15.27 -4.94
CA VAL A 168 6.12 -15.71 -4.11
C VAL A 168 5.34 -14.48 -3.69
N LYS A 169 4.03 -14.49 -3.92
CA LYS A 169 3.15 -13.37 -3.61
C LYS A 169 2.03 -13.79 -2.69
N VAL A 170 1.75 -12.95 -1.69
CA VAL A 170 0.71 -13.14 -0.68
C VAL A 170 0.04 -11.79 -0.43
N GLY A 171 -1.22 -11.64 -0.84
CA GLY A 171 -1.87 -10.34 -0.91
C GLY A 171 -1.09 -9.37 -1.81
N GLY A 172 -0.70 -8.21 -1.29
CA GLY A 172 0.17 -7.26 -1.99
C GLY A 172 1.67 -7.46 -1.71
N LEU A 173 2.05 -8.43 -0.88
CA LEU A 173 3.45 -8.71 -0.53
C LEU A 173 4.04 -9.64 -1.57
N GLU A 174 5.10 -9.19 -2.25
CA GLU A 174 5.83 -9.98 -3.22
C GLU A 174 7.30 -10.12 -2.79
N VAL A 175 7.79 -11.35 -2.84
CA VAL A 175 9.17 -11.67 -2.50
C VAL A 175 9.80 -12.43 -3.66
N LEU A 176 10.91 -11.91 -4.17
CA LEU A 176 11.63 -12.48 -5.30
C LEU A 176 12.69 -13.49 -4.84
N GLY A 177 12.97 -14.50 -5.66
CA GLY A 177 14.08 -15.44 -5.45
C GLY A 177 13.97 -16.20 -4.12
N VAL A 178 12.82 -16.83 -3.88
CA VAL A 178 12.51 -17.54 -2.63
C VAL A 178 13.00 -18.99 -2.73
N GLU A 179 13.75 -19.44 -1.73
CA GLU A 179 14.16 -20.84 -1.68
C GLU A 179 12.96 -21.73 -1.32
N ALA A 180 12.82 -22.85 -2.02
CA ALA A 180 11.79 -23.83 -1.73
C ALA A 180 12.32 -25.26 -1.79
N ALA A 181 11.61 -26.18 -1.14
CA ALA A 181 11.86 -27.60 -1.18
C ALA A 181 10.66 -28.33 -1.80
N VAL A 182 10.93 -29.18 -2.79
CA VAL A 182 9.96 -30.12 -3.34
C VAL A 182 10.26 -31.50 -2.79
N LEU A 183 9.34 -32.06 -2.01
CA LEU A 183 9.48 -33.37 -1.38
C LEU A 183 8.86 -34.44 -2.29
N GLU A 184 9.51 -35.60 -2.35
CA GLU A 184 8.96 -36.79 -3.01
C GLU A 184 7.80 -37.38 -2.18
N GLY A 185 6.75 -37.83 -2.87
CA GLY A 185 5.52 -38.35 -2.24
C GLY A 185 4.42 -37.29 -2.09
N ASP A 186 3.52 -37.52 -1.13
CA ASP A 186 2.28 -36.74 -0.99
C ASP A 186 2.31 -35.72 0.17
N SER A 187 3.40 -35.69 0.94
CA SER A 187 3.60 -34.78 2.07
C SER A 187 4.60 -33.67 1.72
N PRO A 188 4.37 -32.42 2.16
CA PRO A 188 3.18 -31.94 2.86
C PRO A 188 1.92 -31.95 1.98
N THR A 189 0.74 -32.12 2.59
CA THR A 189 -0.54 -32.08 1.85
C THR A 189 -0.87 -30.68 1.34
N GLU A 190 -0.34 -29.67 2.01
CA GLU A 190 -0.52 -28.24 1.73
C GLU A 190 0.81 -27.60 1.39
N VAL A 191 0.78 -26.50 0.64
CA VAL A 191 1.99 -25.72 0.39
C VAL A 191 2.29 -24.88 1.62
N LEU A 192 3.48 -25.07 2.19
CA LEU A 192 3.92 -24.39 3.41
C LEU A 192 4.61 -23.07 3.07
N LEU A 193 4.16 -21.98 3.68
CA LEU A 193 4.83 -20.69 3.61
C LEU A 193 5.83 -20.59 4.77
N GLY A 194 7.06 -21.04 4.51
CA GLY A 194 8.12 -21.13 5.51
C GLY A 194 9.02 -19.89 5.63
N MET A 195 10.07 -20.04 6.43
CA MET A 195 10.97 -18.95 6.84
C MET A 195 11.76 -18.31 5.70
N SER A 196 12.04 -19.02 4.60
CA SER A 196 12.61 -18.43 3.38
C SER A 196 11.79 -17.25 2.81
N TYR A 197 10.48 -17.24 3.04
CA TYR A 197 9.58 -16.13 2.74
C TYR A 197 9.39 -15.24 3.97
N LEU A 198 9.00 -15.82 5.11
CA LEU A 198 8.60 -15.07 6.31
C LEU A 198 9.72 -14.17 6.86
N SER A 199 10.99 -14.57 6.72
CA SER A 199 12.13 -13.76 7.15
C SER A 199 12.35 -12.51 6.30
N ARG A 200 11.72 -12.40 5.12
CA ARG A 200 11.84 -11.26 4.19
C ARG A 200 10.71 -10.26 4.34
N VAL A 201 9.68 -10.59 5.12
CA VAL A 201 8.59 -9.69 5.53
C VAL A 201 8.65 -9.45 7.05
N ARG A 202 7.99 -8.41 7.53
CA ARG A 202 7.70 -8.31 8.97
C ARG A 202 6.47 -9.16 9.26
N TRP A 203 6.48 -9.88 10.36
CA TRP A 203 5.30 -10.61 10.80
C TRP A 203 5.16 -10.58 12.31
N ARG A 204 3.90 -10.61 12.78
CA ARG A 204 3.54 -10.77 14.18
C ARG A 204 2.22 -11.51 14.30
N GLU A 205 2.08 -12.31 15.34
CA GLU A 205 0.81 -12.92 15.72
C GLU A 205 0.31 -12.25 17.00
N GLU A 206 -0.95 -11.82 17.00
CA GLU A 206 -1.59 -11.20 18.15
C GLU A 206 -3.07 -11.55 18.16
N ASN A 207 -3.56 -12.10 19.27
CA ASN A 207 -4.97 -12.44 19.49
C ASN A 207 -5.59 -13.31 18.38
N GLY A 208 -4.86 -14.27 17.83
CA GLY A 208 -5.37 -15.13 16.76
C GLY A 208 -5.39 -14.49 15.38
N VAL A 209 -4.68 -13.38 15.20
CA VAL A 209 -4.48 -12.70 13.91
C VAL A 209 -2.99 -12.65 13.59
N LEU A 210 -2.62 -13.22 12.45
CA LEU A 210 -1.28 -13.09 11.88
C LEU A 210 -1.26 -11.86 10.97
N GLN A 211 -0.36 -10.92 11.24
CA GLN A 211 -0.12 -9.77 10.38
C GLN A 211 1.21 -9.93 9.65
N LEU A 212 1.20 -9.73 8.33
CA LEU A 212 2.37 -9.66 7.47
C LEU A 212 2.51 -8.23 6.90
N GLU A 213 3.72 -7.69 6.85
CA GLU A 213 3.98 -6.31 6.38
C GLU A 213 5.28 -6.24 5.56
N SER A 214 5.31 -5.38 4.53
CA SER A 214 6.54 -5.13 3.76
C SER A 214 7.64 -4.55 4.66
N LYS A 215 8.90 -4.96 4.44
CA LYS A 215 10.02 -4.42 5.23
C LYS A 215 10.39 -2.98 4.83
N PHE A 216 9.98 -2.55 3.64
CA PHE A 216 10.26 -1.24 3.02
C PHE A 216 9.07 -0.77 2.20
#